data_AF-A0AAE0U128-F1
#
_entry.id   AF-A0AAE0U128-F1
#
_cell.length_a   1.000
_cell.length_b   1.000
_cell.length_c   1.000
_cell.angle_alpha   90.00
_cell.angle_beta   90.00
_cell.angle_gamma   90.00
#
_symmetry.space_group_name_H-M   'P 1'
#
loop_
_entity.id
_entity.type
_entity.pdbx_description
1 polymer ?
#
loop_
_entity_poly.entity_id
_entity_poly.type
_entity_poly.pdbx_seq_one_letter_code
_entity_poly.pdbx_strand_id
1 'polypeptide(L)'
;MSTTNVVDLLPAYRRLLRAGLRAVQYSKPARYLLVDKVRAGFRHRDGVFDAERVRRTTWFLNAAAQSRGIEHRIVKNLLFVAWMRQRRVRHHWTMVQQSAKRVKDRMVADEEKKARMADKPWMKLKEDMRPDIISGHEYEHFDRTVTMLNDTMGMCLR
;
A
#
# COMPACT_ATOMS: atom_id res chain seq x y z
N MET A 1 -19.75 -22.30 -10.21
CA MET A 1 -20.26 -20.95 -10.54
C MET A 1 -20.67 -20.28 -9.25
N SER A 2 -19.92 -19.28 -8.77
CA SER A 2 -20.22 -18.59 -7.52
C SER A 2 -21.19 -17.44 -7.81
N THR A 3 -22.48 -17.66 -7.57
CA THR A 3 -23.49 -16.60 -7.65
C THR A 3 -23.27 -15.63 -6.49
N THR A 4 -23.08 -14.35 -6.81
CA THR A 4 -23.00 -13.24 -5.84
C THR A 4 -24.36 -13.05 -5.18
N ASN A 5 -24.67 -13.84 -4.17
CA ASN A 5 -25.86 -13.61 -3.37
C ASN A 5 -25.60 -12.38 -2.47
N VAL A 6 -26.33 -11.30 -2.69
CA VAL A 6 -26.18 -10.03 -1.95
C VAL A 6 -26.36 -10.23 -0.44
N VAL A 7 -27.15 -11.26 -0.06
CA VAL A 7 -27.37 -11.68 1.32
C VAL A 7 -26.09 -12.13 2.03
N ASP A 8 -25.12 -12.69 1.30
CA ASP A 8 -23.87 -13.22 1.85
C ASP A 8 -22.75 -12.19 1.97
N LEU A 9 -22.81 -11.10 1.20
CA LEU A 9 -21.77 -10.06 1.17
C LEU A 9 -21.62 -9.34 2.50
N LEU A 10 -22.75 -8.93 3.10
CA LEU A 10 -22.74 -8.14 4.33
C LEU A 10 -22.25 -8.95 5.55
N PRO A 11 -22.70 -10.21 5.77
CA PRO A 11 -22.12 -11.10 6.77
C PRO A 11 -20.64 -11.38 6.54
N ALA A 12 -20.23 -11.63 5.29
CA ALA A 12 -18.83 -11.87 4.93
C ALA A 12 -17.93 -10.66 5.26
N TYR A 13 -18.34 -9.47 4.84
CA TYR A 13 -17.68 -8.20 5.17
C TYR A 13 -17.52 -8.03 6.69
N ARG A 14 -18.59 -8.23 7.45
CA ARG A 14 -18.58 -8.06 8.92
C ARG A 14 -17.66 -9.07 9.60
N ARG A 15 -17.68 -10.34 9.19
CA ARG A 15 -16.79 -11.38 9.74
C ARG A 15 -15.33 -11.06 9.47
N LEU A 16 -15.00 -10.74 8.22
CA LEU A 16 -13.63 -10.41 7.83
C LEU A 16 -13.11 -9.17 8.56
N LEU A 17 -13.95 -8.12 8.66
CA LEU A 17 -13.59 -6.89 9.35
C LEU A 17 -13.30 -7.13 10.83
N ARG A 18 -14.16 -7.89 11.53
CA ARG A 18 -13.95 -8.21 12.95
C ARG A 18 -12.70 -9.06 13.16
N ALA A 19 -12.48 -10.08 12.34
CA ALA A 19 -11.30 -10.93 12.42
C ALA A 19 -10.01 -10.13 12.18
N GLY A 20 -9.99 -9.27 11.16
CA GLY A 20 -8.83 -8.42 10.88
C GLY A 20 -8.53 -7.42 12.00
N LEU A 21 -9.57 -6.79 12.59
CA LEU A 21 -9.38 -5.86 13.70
C LEU A 21 -8.78 -6.55 14.94
N ARG A 22 -9.20 -7.79 15.22
CA ARG A 22 -8.61 -8.64 16.27
C ARG A 22 -7.16 -9.01 15.93
N ALA A 23 -6.87 -9.38 14.68
CA ALA A 23 -5.52 -9.74 14.22
C ALA A 23 -4.50 -8.63 14.45
N VAL A 24 -4.91 -7.37 14.24
CA VAL A 24 -4.06 -6.18 14.46
C VAL A 24 -4.12 -5.63 15.87
N GLN A 25 -4.84 -6.31 16.78
CA GLN A 25 -5.04 -5.90 18.17
C GLN A 25 -5.55 -4.46 18.30
N TYR A 26 -6.38 -4.00 17.34
CA TYR A 26 -6.90 -2.64 17.29
C TYR A 26 -5.84 -1.51 17.31
N SER A 27 -4.59 -1.81 16.95
CA SER A 27 -3.48 -0.86 16.97
C SER A 27 -3.63 0.25 15.92
N LYS A 28 -3.13 1.46 16.25
CA LYS A 28 -2.97 2.56 15.29
C LYS A 28 -1.54 2.50 14.72
N PRO A 29 -1.32 2.69 13.40
CA PRO A 29 -2.29 3.03 12.34
C PRO A 29 -2.96 1.82 11.67
N ALA A 30 -2.53 0.60 11.99
CA ALA A 30 -2.92 -0.64 11.30
C ALA A 30 -4.44 -0.85 11.16
N ARG A 31 -5.22 -0.53 12.20
CA ARG A 31 -6.69 -0.67 12.18
C ARG A 31 -7.36 0.14 11.07
N TYR A 32 -6.86 1.36 10.81
CA TYR A 32 -7.47 2.26 9.83
C TYR A 32 -7.18 1.76 8.42
N LEU A 33 -5.92 1.36 8.17
CA LEU A 33 -5.50 0.77 6.90
C LEU A 33 -6.26 -0.52 6.60
N LEU A 34 -6.42 -1.39 7.60
CA LEU A 34 -7.19 -2.62 7.46
C LEU A 34 -8.64 -2.32 7.08
N VAL A 35 -9.30 -1.39 7.79
CA VAL A 35 -10.69 -0.99 7.49
C VAL A 35 -10.80 -0.46 6.06
N ASP A 36 -9.88 0.41 5.65
CA ASP A 36 -9.88 1.00 4.31
C ASP A 36 -9.65 -0.05 3.23
N LYS A 37 -8.74 -1.00 3.46
CA LYS A 37 -8.48 -2.14 2.57
C LYS A 37 -9.71 -3.04 2.41
N VAL A 38 -10.32 -3.46 3.52
CA VAL A 38 -11.53 -4.30 3.48
C VAL A 38 -12.66 -3.55 2.76
N ARG A 39 -12.86 -2.26 3.05
CA ARG A 39 -13.86 -1.44 2.35
C ARG A 39 -13.57 -1.32 0.86
N ALA A 40 -12.32 -1.08 0.47
CA ALA A 40 -11.93 -0.97 -0.93
C ALA A 40 -12.20 -2.27 -1.68
N GLY A 41 -11.84 -3.42 -1.09
CA GLY A 41 -12.09 -4.74 -1.68
C GLY A 41 -13.57 -5.01 -1.93
N PHE A 42 -14.44 -4.78 -0.92
CA PHE A 42 -15.88 -5.02 -1.05
C PHE A 42 -16.63 -3.97 -1.88
N ARG A 43 -16.04 -2.78 -2.12
CA ARG A 43 -16.64 -1.72 -2.95
C ARG A 43 -16.22 -1.79 -4.42
N HIS A 44 -15.29 -2.67 -4.77
CA HIS A 44 -14.84 -2.81 -6.15
C HIS A 44 -15.98 -3.32 -7.03
N ARG A 45 -16.42 -2.50 -8.00
CA ARG A 45 -17.63 -2.76 -8.82
C ARG A 45 -17.54 -4.05 -9.64
N ASP A 46 -16.34 -4.33 -10.16
CA ASP A 46 -16.11 -5.50 -11.03
C ASP A 46 -15.53 -6.71 -10.30
N GLY A 47 -15.57 -6.72 -8.96
CA GLY A 47 -14.99 -7.78 -8.15
C GLY A 47 -15.85 -9.04 -8.15
N VAL A 48 -15.23 -10.20 -8.39
CA VAL A 48 -15.88 -11.51 -8.19
C VAL A 48 -15.85 -11.86 -6.71
N PHE A 49 -17.02 -12.12 -6.12
CA PHE A 49 -17.12 -12.59 -4.73
C PHE A 49 -16.83 -14.09 -4.65
N ASP A 50 -15.78 -14.43 -3.91
CA ASP A 50 -15.43 -15.80 -3.57
C ASP A 50 -15.58 -16.02 -2.06
N ALA A 51 -16.67 -16.69 -1.69
CA ALA A 51 -17.01 -16.97 -0.30
C ALA A 51 -15.96 -17.84 0.41
N GLU A 52 -15.36 -18.80 -0.30
CA GLU A 52 -14.36 -19.70 0.27
C GLU A 52 -13.03 -18.97 0.51
N ARG A 53 -12.61 -18.09 -0.40
CA ARG A 53 -11.44 -17.22 -0.17
C ARG A 53 -11.62 -16.32 1.05
N VAL A 54 -12.81 -15.75 1.22
CA VAL A 54 -13.12 -14.91 2.40
C VAL A 54 -13.12 -15.77 3.67
N ARG A 55 -13.66 -16.99 3.62
CA ARG A 55 -13.66 -17.93 4.75
C ARG A 55 -12.24 -18.29 5.19
N ARG A 56 -11.38 -18.68 4.26
CA ARG A 56 -9.96 -19.03 4.54
C ARG A 56 -9.19 -17.83 5.10
N THR A 57 -9.39 -16.66 4.51
CA THR A 57 -8.77 -15.42 5.01
C THR A 57 -9.24 -15.08 6.42
N THR A 58 -10.53 -15.30 6.73
CA THR A 58 -11.06 -15.11 8.08
C THR A 58 -10.41 -16.06 9.08
N TRP A 59 -10.20 -17.32 8.70
CA TRP A 59 -9.50 -18.31 9.53
C TRP A 59 -8.05 -17.88 9.81
N PHE A 60 -7.32 -17.48 8.77
CA PHE A 60 -5.96 -16.95 8.87
C PHE A 60 -5.87 -15.73 9.80
N LEU A 61 -6.80 -14.78 9.69
CA LEU A 61 -6.82 -13.59 10.55
C LEU A 61 -7.14 -13.93 12.01
N ASN A 62 -8.01 -14.91 12.25
CA ASN A 62 -8.27 -15.39 13.61
C ASN A 62 -7.02 -16.08 14.20
N ALA A 63 -6.29 -16.87 13.40
CA ALA A 63 -5.01 -17.45 13.83
C ALA A 63 -3.97 -16.36 14.18
N ALA A 64 -3.86 -15.32 13.35
CA ALA A 64 -3.01 -14.16 13.59
C ALA A 64 -3.40 -13.34 14.84
N ALA A 65 -4.66 -13.42 15.26
CA ALA A 65 -5.12 -12.79 16.49
C ALA A 65 -4.79 -13.62 17.74
N GLN A 66 -4.83 -14.95 17.61
CA GLN A 66 -4.67 -15.87 18.73
C GLN A 66 -3.21 -15.98 19.18
N SER A 67 -2.26 -15.96 18.24
CA SER A 67 -0.83 -16.12 18.54
C SER A 67 0.02 -15.05 17.85
N ARG A 68 1.18 -14.73 18.43
CA ARG A 68 2.23 -13.91 17.77
C ARG A 68 3.08 -14.75 16.81
N GLY A 69 2.41 -15.61 16.04
CA GLY A 69 2.99 -16.50 15.05
C GLY A 69 3.41 -15.80 13.75
N ILE A 70 3.62 -16.60 12.72
CA ILE A 70 4.03 -16.13 11.40
C ILE A 70 2.89 -15.32 10.76
N GLU A 71 1.64 -15.74 10.96
CA GLU A 71 0.43 -15.11 10.47
C GLU A 71 0.33 -13.66 10.98
N HIS A 72 0.59 -13.45 12.28
CA HIS A 72 0.63 -12.11 12.87
C HIS A 72 1.72 -11.24 12.23
N ARG A 73 2.91 -11.79 12.00
CA ARG A 73 4.02 -11.07 11.35
C ARG A 73 3.69 -10.72 9.90
N ILE A 74 3.05 -11.64 9.16
CA ILE A 74 2.60 -11.40 7.78
C ILE A 74 1.60 -10.24 7.75
N VAL A 75 0.54 -10.28 8.58
CA VAL A 75 -0.48 -9.20 8.63
C VAL A 75 0.17 -7.86 8.99
N LYS A 76 1.07 -7.85 9.99
CA LYS A 76 1.80 -6.64 10.40
C LYS A 76 2.64 -6.08 9.25
N ASN A 77 3.39 -6.93 8.55
CA ASN A 77 4.24 -6.50 7.44
C ASN A 77 3.42 -5.97 6.26
N LEU A 78 2.31 -6.62 5.92
CA LEU A 78 1.39 -6.16 4.88
C LEU A 78 0.87 -4.75 5.17
N LEU A 79 0.38 -4.52 6.38
CA LEU A 79 -0.15 -3.21 6.77
C LEU A 79 0.96 -2.16 6.91
N PHE A 80 2.15 -2.56 7.36
CA PHE A 80 3.32 -1.67 7.42
C PHE A 80 3.76 -1.22 6.03
N VAL A 81 3.87 -2.15 5.08
CA VAL A 81 4.23 -1.83 3.68
C VAL A 81 3.15 -0.95 3.04
N ALA A 82 1.86 -1.26 3.24
CA ALA A 82 0.77 -0.43 2.75
C ALA A 82 0.82 1.00 3.32
N TRP A 83 1.10 1.13 4.62
CA TRP A 83 1.28 2.43 5.27
C TRP A 83 2.46 3.22 4.68
N MET A 84 3.60 2.56 4.48
CA MET A 84 4.79 3.17 3.90
C MET A 84 4.51 3.68 2.49
N ARG A 85 3.81 2.90 1.66
CA ARG A 85 3.37 3.33 0.32
C ARG A 85 2.48 4.57 0.40
N GLN A 86 1.45 4.56 1.24
CA GLN A 86 0.54 5.70 1.39
C GLN A 86 1.27 6.96 1.90
N ARG A 87 2.23 6.79 2.81
CA ARG A 87 3.07 7.90 3.30
C ARG A 87 3.97 8.46 2.22
N ARG A 88 4.61 7.64 1.38
CA ARG A 88 5.46 8.14 0.28
C ARG A 88 4.67 9.00 -0.69
N VAL A 89 3.47 8.55 -1.09
CA VAL A 89 2.58 9.33 -1.97
C VAL A 89 2.19 10.66 -1.31
N ARG A 90 1.80 10.65 -0.03
CA ARG A 90 1.43 11.87 0.69
C ARG A 90 2.62 12.83 0.85
N HIS A 91 3.81 12.33 1.21
CA HIS A 91 5.02 13.14 1.31
C HIS A 91 5.44 13.71 -0.03
N HIS A 92 5.32 12.94 -1.13
CA HIS A 92 5.56 13.45 -2.48
C HIS A 92 4.64 14.62 -2.79
N TRP A 93 3.33 14.49 -2.55
CA TRP A 93 2.38 15.56 -2.87
C TRP A 93 2.57 16.81 -2.01
N THR A 94 2.85 16.65 -0.71
CA THR A 94 3.22 17.79 0.16
C THR A 94 4.50 18.46 -0.31
N MET A 95 5.51 17.68 -0.73
CA MET A 95 6.73 18.22 -1.32
C MET A 95 6.45 18.96 -2.61
N VAL A 96 5.60 18.43 -3.51
CA VAL A 96 5.17 19.10 -4.75
C VAL A 96 4.47 20.41 -4.48
N GLN A 97 3.60 20.49 -3.47
CA GLN A 97 2.94 21.74 -3.08
C GLN A 97 3.92 22.76 -2.51
N GLN A 98 4.82 22.32 -1.63
CA GLN A 98 5.84 23.18 -1.03
C GLN A 98 6.90 23.60 -2.04
N SER A 99 7.26 22.73 -3.00
CA SER A 99 8.17 23.04 -4.08
C SER A 99 7.50 23.94 -5.11
N ALA A 100 6.21 23.78 -5.45
CA ALA A 100 5.50 24.75 -6.28
C ALA A 100 5.49 26.16 -5.65
N LYS A 101 5.29 26.24 -4.33
CA LYS A 101 5.40 27.51 -3.58
C LYS A 101 6.83 28.07 -3.60
N ARG A 102 7.83 27.23 -3.32
CA ARG A 102 9.26 27.61 -3.34
C ARG A 102 9.81 27.89 -4.74
N VAL A 103 9.27 27.26 -5.78
CA VAL A 103 9.64 27.46 -7.20
C VAL A 103 9.10 28.81 -7.64
N LYS A 104 7.90 29.21 -7.22
CA LYS A 104 7.41 30.58 -7.43
C LYS A 104 8.36 31.62 -6.80
N ASP A 105 8.86 31.34 -5.59
CA ASP A 105 9.82 32.21 -4.89
C ASP A 105 11.27 32.10 -5.45
N ARG A 106 11.65 30.94 -6.00
CA ARG A 106 13.00 30.65 -6.55
C ARG A 106 13.15 31.00 -8.02
N MET A 107 12.12 30.97 -8.86
CA MET A 107 12.22 31.34 -10.28
C MET A 107 12.73 32.77 -10.45
N VAL A 108 12.40 33.65 -9.49
CA VAL A 108 12.93 35.02 -9.39
C VAL A 108 14.44 35.06 -9.02
N ALA A 109 14.98 34.03 -8.38
CA ALA A 109 16.36 33.96 -7.89
C ALA A 109 17.27 32.94 -8.62
N ASP A 110 16.69 32.00 -9.37
CA ASP A 110 17.38 30.89 -10.05
C ASP A 110 17.80 31.25 -11.48
N GLU A 111 17.20 32.25 -12.13
CA GLU A 111 17.68 32.76 -13.43
C GLU A 111 19.10 33.33 -13.32
N GLU A 112 19.37 34.14 -12.28
CA GLU A 112 20.71 34.69 -12.00
C GLU A 112 21.74 33.62 -11.60
N LYS A 113 21.32 32.56 -10.90
CA LYS A 113 22.21 31.47 -10.48
C LYS A 113 22.48 30.44 -11.59
N LYS A 114 21.52 30.15 -12.47
CA LYS A 114 21.71 29.29 -13.64
C LYS A 114 22.76 29.87 -14.59
N ALA A 115 22.73 31.19 -14.82
CA ALA A 115 23.73 31.89 -15.62
C ALA A 115 25.16 31.74 -15.04
N ARG A 116 25.32 31.76 -13.70
CA ARG A 116 26.63 31.59 -13.03
C ARG A 116 27.10 30.13 -12.86
N MET A 117 26.20 29.16 -13.02
CA MET A 117 26.47 27.73 -12.77
C MET A 117 26.61 26.90 -14.06
N ALA A 118 26.24 27.45 -15.22
CA ALA A 118 26.29 26.77 -16.51
C ALA A 118 27.70 26.25 -16.89
N ASP A 119 28.75 26.95 -16.45
CA ASP A 119 30.14 26.61 -16.79
C ASP A 119 30.78 25.56 -15.86
N LYS A 120 30.05 25.05 -14.85
CA LYS A 120 30.64 24.16 -13.85
C LYS A 120 30.63 22.68 -14.29
N PRO A 121 31.76 21.95 -14.17
CA PRO A 121 31.88 20.56 -14.67
C PRO A 121 30.87 19.58 -14.08
N TRP A 122 30.51 19.72 -12.80
CA TRP A 122 29.60 18.82 -12.11
C TRP A 122 28.12 19.01 -12.48
N MET A 123 27.76 20.08 -13.21
CA MET A 123 26.42 20.23 -13.79
C MET A 123 26.20 19.24 -14.93
N LYS A 124 27.21 18.96 -15.76
CA LYS A 124 27.18 17.91 -16.80
C LYS A 124 27.03 16.51 -16.18
N LEU A 125 27.64 16.29 -15.02
CA LEU A 125 27.55 15.02 -14.27
C LEU A 125 26.13 14.66 -13.80
N LYS A 126 25.22 15.65 -13.68
CA LYS A 126 23.81 15.41 -13.31
C LYS A 126 22.96 14.94 -14.48
N GLU A 127 23.27 15.36 -15.70
CA GLU A 127 22.63 14.84 -16.91
C GLU A 127 23.02 13.39 -17.17
N ASP A 128 24.24 13.00 -16.79
CA ASP A 128 24.74 11.62 -16.86
C ASP A 128 24.26 10.72 -15.70
N MET A 129 23.48 11.25 -14.75
CA MET A 129 22.99 10.49 -13.61
C MET A 129 21.93 9.50 -14.10
N ARG A 130 22.35 8.24 -14.25
CA ARG A 130 21.51 7.13 -14.70
C ARG A 130 20.20 7.09 -13.89
N PRO A 131 19.05 6.88 -14.53
CA PRO A 131 17.78 6.78 -13.81
C PRO A 131 17.89 5.68 -12.75
N ASP A 132 17.39 5.97 -11.55
CA ASP A 132 17.39 5.00 -10.45
C ASP A 132 16.54 3.78 -10.83
N ILE A 133 17.21 2.69 -11.20
CA ILE A 133 16.60 1.44 -11.67
C ILE A 133 15.70 0.83 -10.57
N ILE A 134 15.97 1.16 -9.30
CA ILE A 134 15.25 0.63 -8.15
C ILE A 134 13.90 1.33 -8.02
N SER A 135 13.81 2.61 -8.38
CA SER A 135 12.61 3.43 -8.21
C SER A 135 11.44 2.87 -9.02
N GLY A 136 10.35 2.50 -8.33
CA GLY A 136 9.15 1.91 -8.95
C GLY A 136 9.09 0.38 -8.93
N HIS A 137 10.24 -0.31 -8.87
CA HIS A 137 10.30 -1.78 -8.75
C HIS A 137 10.45 -2.24 -7.28
N GLU A 138 10.59 -1.31 -6.33
CA GLU A 138 10.86 -1.57 -4.89
C GLU A 138 9.89 -2.58 -4.24
N TYR A 139 8.67 -2.69 -4.77
CA TYR A 139 7.59 -3.49 -4.21
C TYR A 139 7.20 -4.68 -5.08
N GLU A 140 7.82 -4.87 -6.24
CA GLU A 140 7.40 -5.89 -7.21
C GLU A 140 7.57 -7.30 -6.64
N HIS A 141 8.73 -7.59 -6.04
CA HIS A 141 8.97 -8.87 -5.37
C HIS A 141 8.00 -9.11 -4.20
N PHE A 142 7.70 -8.05 -3.43
CA PHE A 142 6.72 -8.13 -2.35
C PHE A 142 5.33 -8.46 -2.90
N ASP A 143 4.87 -7.78 -3.94
CA ASP A 143 3.54 -8.01 -4.52
C ASP A 143 3.44 -9.40 -5.18
N ARG A 144 4.52 -9.88 -5.78
CA ARG A 144 4.61 -11.26 -6.30
C ARG A 144 4.50 -12.29 -5.20
N THR A 145 5.19 -12.11 -4.06
CA THR A 145 5.08 -13.04 -2.92
C THR A 145 3.69 -13.05 -2.30
N VAL A 146 3.03 -11.89 -2.18
CA VAL A 146 1.63 -11.82 -1.72
C VAL A 146 0.68 -12.52 -2.69
N THR A 147 0.93 -12.41 -3.99
CA THR A 147 0.13 -13.11 -5.01
C THR A 147 0.29 -14.62 -4.87
N MET A 148 1.53 -15.12 -4.80
CA MET A 148 1.80 -16.55 -4.57
C MET A 148 1.17 -17.05 -3.27
N LEU A 149 1.21 -16.26 -2.19
CA LEU A 149 0.58 -16.58 -0.91
C LEU A 149 -0.95 -16.73 -1.03
N ASN A 150 -1.59 -15.81 -1.75
CA ASN A 150 -3.02 -15.84 -1.99
C ASN A 150 -3.42 -17.04 -2.85
N ASP A 151 -2.62 -17.39 -3.86
CA ASP A 151 -2.92 -18.52 -4.76
C ASP A 151 -2.72 -19.85 -4.04
N THR A 152 -1.62 -20.01 -3.30
CA THR A 152 -1.30 -21.25 -2.57
C THR A 152 -2.27 -21.54 -1.42
N MET A 153 -2.66 -20.53 -0.65
CA MET A 153 -3.61 -20.69 0.46
C MET A 153 -5.06 -20.40 0.11
N GLY A 154 -5.33 -19.95 -1.12
CA GLY A 154 -6.65 -19.49 -1.56
C GLY A 154 -7.20 -18.39 -0.65
N MET A 155 -6.41 -17.34 -0.42
CA MET A 155 -6.77 -16.19 0.43
C MET A 155 -6.94 -14.90 -0.38
N CYS A 156 -7.40 -13.84 0.27
CA CYS A 156 -7.62 -12.53 -0.32
C CYS A 156 -6.95 -11.39 0.50
N LEU A 157 -5.61 -11.41 0.61
CA LEU A 157 -4.84 -10.46 1.42
C LEU A 157 -4.47 -9.12 0.72
N ARG A 158 -5.09 -8.77 -0.41
CA ARG A 158 -4.71 -7.62 -1.27
C ARG A 158 -5.46 -6.31 -0.95
#